data_AF-A0A926P338-F1
#
_entry.id   AF-A0A926P338-F1
#
_cell.length_a   1.000
_cell.length_b   1.000
_cell.length_c   1.000
_cell.angle_alpha   90.00
_cell.angle_beta   90.00
_cell.angle_gamma   90.00
#
_symmetry.space_group_name_H-M   'P 1'
#
loop_
_entity.id
_entity.type
_entity.pdbx_description
1 polymer ?
#
loop_
_entity_poly.entity_id
_entity_poly.type
_entity_poly.pdbx_seq_one_letter_code
_entity_poly.pdbx_strand_id
1 'polypeptide(L)'
;MLRPFALCALFMTFAAGSHAETPQTLWNSIPPLPNSAETAKCGESDSISVKIENAAARALTDAQLALAKVTPAAVTDEQGKAIEQLMDYSLQECAFNAETEVWQIVQSAREQVSAAMTDLEARRIGALDACGSEMSPGYPACYSRTRIEYQAMARDTANHYLDLIGGAYADWRERINACLGRREAALARFDKAGVIGPFAAQGLNVRTQTWMLVGLHAQTSRELCNIVDEAAHAMDID
;
A
#
# COMPACT_ATOMS: atom_id res chain seq x y z
N MET A 1 54.94 -42.92 9.02
CA MET A 1 54.05 -43.56 8.03
C MET A 1 52.60 -43.30 8.45
N LEU A 2 51.77 -42.85 7.50
CA LEU A 2 50.31 -42.75 7.50
C LEU A 2 49.62 -41.72 8.44
N ARG A 3 49.06 -40.68 7.81
CA ARG A 3 47.92 -39.86 8.31
C ARG A 3 46.66 -40.74 8.41
N PRO A 4 45.63 -40.28 9.14
CA PRO A 4 44.43 -39.90 8.40
C PRO A 4 43.89 -38.53 8.79
N PHE A 5 43.38 -37.86 7.75
CA PHE A 5 42.64 -36.61 7.78
C PHE A 5 41.30 -36.81 8.50
N ALA A 6 41.01 -35.99 9.50
CA ALA A 6 39.66 -35.83 10.01
C ALA A 6 38.89 -34.92 9.03
N LEU A 7 37.93 -35.53 8.32
CA LEU A 7 36.97 -34.84 7.47
C LEU A 7 36.18 -33.81 8.30
N CYS A 8 36.26 -32.54 7.90
CA CYS A 8 35.21 -31.57 8.16
C CYS A 8 33.93 -32.03 7.46
N ALA A 9 33.00 -32.61 8.21
CA ALA A 9 31.62 -32.73 7.78
C ALA A 9 30.97 -31.34 7.87
N LEU A 10 31.12 -30.55 6.81
CA LEU A 10 30.24 -29.41 6.55
C LEU A 10 28.84 -29.98 6.29
N PHE A 11 27.97 -29.95 7.29
CA PHE A 11 26.54 -29.98 7.07
C PHE A 11 26.19 -28.68 6.31
N MET A 12 26.17 -28.75 4.98
CA MET A 12 25.38 -27.83 4.19
C MET A 12 23.91 -28.17 4.46
N THR A 13 23.34 -27.57 5.50
CA THR A 13 21.91 -27.36 5.54
C THR A 13 21.57 -26.49 4.34
N PHE A 14 21.08 -27.12 3.28
CA PHE A 14 20.28 -26.44 2.28
C PHE A 14 19.12 -25.80 3.05
N ALA A 15 19.25 -24.52 3.35
CA ALA A 15 18.12 -23.72 3.77
C ALA A 15 17.07 -23.89 2.67
N ALA A 16 15.92 -24.45 3.05
CA ALA A 16 14.73 -24.49 2.21
C ALA A 16 14.58 -23.12 1.55
N GLY A 17 14.47 -23.10 0.23
CA GLY A 17 14.49 -21.88 -0.56
C GLY A 17 13.55 -20.85 0.06
N SER A 18 14.10 -19.71 0.47
CA SER A 18 13.29 -18.52 0.71
C SER A 18 12.52 -18.29 -0.58
N HIS A 19 11.21 -18.56 -0.58
CA HIS A 19 10.36 -18.15 -1.68
C HIS A 19 10.62 -16.67 -1.92
N ALA A 20 11.17 -16.32 -3.08
CA ALA A 20 11.45 -14.93 -3.41
C ALA A 20 10.13 -14.16 -3.28
N GLU A 21 10.13 -13.08 -2.48
CA GLU A 21 8.94 -12.25 -2.29
C GLU A 21 8.49 -11.72 -3.67
N THR A 22 7.26 -12.06 -4.05
CA THR A 22 6.63 -11.52 -5.25
C THR A 22 5.84 -10.26 -4.92
N PRO A 23 5.66 -9.33 -5.87
CA PRO A 23 4.77 -8.20 -5.69
C PRO A 23 3.41 -8.57 -5.06
N GLN A 24 2.78 -9.67 -5.49
CA GLN A 24 1.49 -10.15 -5.01
C GLN A 24 1.56 -10.67 -3.58
N THR A 25 2.64 -11.37 -3.19
CA THR A 25 2.82 -11.75 -1.78
C THR A 25 2.96 -10.53 -0.87
N LEU A 26 3.69 -9.50 -1.29
CA LEU A 26 3.83 -8.27 -0.51
C LEU A 26 2.54 -7.43 -0.52
N TRP A 27 1.82 -7.38 -1.64
CA TRP A 27 0.49 -6.76 -1.75
C TRP A 27 -0.48 -7.32 -0.71
N ASN A 28 -0.53 -8.65 -0.59
CA ASN A 28 -1.40 -9.32 0.37
C ASN A 28 -0.92 -9.17 1.82
N SER A 29 0.34 -8.81 2.05
CA SER A 29 0.89 -8.57 3.38
C SER A 29 0.57 -7.18 3.93
N ILE A 30 0.20 -6.22 3.07
CA ILE A 30 -0.25 -4.89 3.50
C ILE A 30 -1.60 -5.07 4.23
N PRO A 31 -1.73 -4.59 5.48
CA PRO A 31 -2.97 -4.74 6.22
C PRO A 31 -4.11 -3.96 5.54
N PRO A 32 -5.37 -4.40 5.66
CA PRO A 32 -6.51 -3.55 5.32
C PRO A 32 -6.55 -2.32 6.24
N LEU A 33 -7.43 -1.37 5.91
CA LEU A 33 -7.76 -0.28 6.84
C LEU A 33 -8.27 -0.84 8.17
N PRO A 34 -8.05 -0.13 9.29
CA PRO A 34 -8.46 -0.60 10.61
C PRO A 34 -9.99 -0.74 10.70
N ASN A 35 -10.47 -1.51 11.67
CA ASN A 35 -11.91 -1.67 11.92
C ASN A 35 -12.50 -0.51 12.77
N SER A 36 -11.65 0.34 13.34
CA SER A 36 -12.03 1.50 14.15
C SER A 36 -10.95 2.56 14.01
N ALA A 37 -11.38 3.82 13.86
CA ALA A 37 -10.50 4.97 13.70
C ALA A 37 -9.71 5.25 14.99
N GLU A 38 -10.29 4.99 16.17
CA GLU A 38 -9.70 5.28 17.48
C GLU A 38 -8.57 4.33 17.88
N THR A 39 -8.52 3.15 17.26
CA THR A 39 -7.52 2.11 17.56
C THR A 39 -6.58 1.86 16.40
N ALA A 40 -6.60 2.77 15.41
CA ALA A 40 -5.82 2.69 14.20
C ALA A 40 -4.31 2.66 14.53
N LYS A 41 -3.59 1.72 13.92
CA LYS A 41 -2.13 1.59 14.04
C LYS A 41 -1.46 1.92 12.72
N CYS A 42 -1.45 3.20 12.37
CA CYS A 42 -1.02 3.65 11.04
C CYS A 42 0.50 3.52 10.78
N GLY A 43 1.29 3.19 11.80
CA GLY A 43 2.74 2.94 11.66
C GLY A 43 3.12 1.53 11.21
N GLU A 44 2.19 0.56 11.19
CA GLU A 44 2.52 -0.84 10.83
C GLU A 44 2.99 -0.98 9.37
N SER A 45 2.59 -0.05 8.50
CA SER A 45 3.00 0.02 7.09
C SER A 45 4.47 0.38 6.87
N ASP A 46 5.16 1.02 7.81
CA ASP A 46 6.54 1.50 7.61
C ASP A 46 7.53 0.34 7.39
N SER A 47 7.34 -0.74 8.15
CA SER A 47 8.16 -1.95 8.00
C SER A 47 7.92 -2.65 6.66
N ILE A 48 6.72 -2.51 6.09
CA ILE A 48 6.34 -3.12 4.81
C ILE A 48 6.87 -2.29 3.64
N SER A 49 6.83 -0.96 3.72
CA SER A 49 7.42 -0.08 2.71
C SER A 49 8.90 -0.38 2.48
N VAL A 50 9.67 -0.55 3.56
CA VAL A 50 11.09 -0.92 3.47
C VAL A 50 11.28 -2.30 2.81
N LYS A 51 10.40 -3.27 3.07
CA LYS A 51 10.45 -4.58 2.39
C LYS A 51 10.17 -4.45 0.90
N ILE A 52 9.15 -3.67 0.53
CA ILE A 52 8.78 -3.41 -0.88
C ILE A 52 9.95 -2.76 -1.62
N GLU A 53 10.55 -1.71 -1.07
CA GLU A 53 11.69 -1.02 -1.69
C GLU A 53 12.88 -1.97 -1.89
N ASN A 54 13.21 -2.78 -0.88
CA ASN A 54 14.30 -3.75 -0.96
C ASN A 54 14.02 -4.87 -1.98
N ALA A 55 12.79 -5.36 -2.06
CA ALA A 55 12.39 -6.39 -3.01
C ALA A 55 12.39 -5.83 -4.45
N ALA A 56 11.85 -4.63 -4.64
CA ALA A 56 11.86 -3.92 -5.92
C ALA A 56 13.29 -3.64 -6.41
N ALA A 57 14.19 -3.19 -5.54
CA ALA A 57 15.59 -2.91 -5.88
C ALA A 57 16.35 -4.18 -6.32
N ARG A 58 16.14 -5.31 -5.64
CA ARG A 58 16.71 -6.61 -6.04
C ARG A 58 16.17 -7.05 -7.39
N ALA A 59 14.85 -7.03 -7.56
CA ALA A 59 14.20 -7.42 -8.80
C ALA A 59 14.63 -6.54 -9.99
N LEU A 60 14.87 -5.25 -9.76
CA LEU A 60 15.41 -4.33 -10.76
C LEU A 60 16.84 -4.68 -11.14
N THR A 61 17.69 -4.99 -10.16
CA THR A 61 19.09 -5.36 -10.37
C THR A 61 19.18 -6.67 -11.17
N ASP A 62 18.42 -7.70 -10.80
CA ASP A 62 18.37 -8.98 -11.51
C ASP A 62 17.93 -8.79 -12.97
N ALA A 63 16.95 -7.91 -13.20
CA ALA A 63 16.46 -7.58 -14.53
C ALA A 63 17.48 -6.78 -15.37
N GLN A 64 18.22 -5.85 -14.76
CA GLN A 64 19.31 -5.12 -15.42
C GLN A 64 20.46 -6.06 -15.81
N LEU A 65 20.81 -7.02 -14.95
CA LEU A 65 21.79 -8.06 -15.28
C LEU A 65 21.33 -8.95 -16.45
N ALA A 66 20.03 -9.21 -16.57
CA ALA A 66 19.47 -9.92 -17.72
C ALA A 66 19.57 -9.08 -19.01
N LEU A 67 19.31 -7.77 -18.94
CA LEU A 67 19.42 -6.84 -20.08
C LEU A 67 20.87 -6.74 -20.62
N ALA A 68 21.88 -6.79 -19.75
CA ALA A 68 23.28 -6.71 -20.13
C ALA A 68 23.77 -7.88 -21.02
N LYS A 69 23.00 -8.98 -21.08
CA LYS A 69 23.25 -10.12 -21.97
C LYS A 69 22.73 -9.81 -23.38
N VAL A 70 23.39 -8.89 -24.08
CA VAL A 70 23.01 -8.50 -25.45
C VAL A 70 23.59 -9.50 -26.44
N THR A 71 22.73 -10.26 -27.11
CA THR A 71 23.04 -10.88 -28.40
C THR A 71 21.96 -10.48 -29.41
N PRO A 72 22.34 -9.99 -30.61
CA PRO A 72 21.38 -9.71 -31.66
C PRO A 72 20.95 -11.06 -32.28
N ALA A 73 19.83 -11.58 -31.80
CA ALA A 73 19.15 -12.72 -32.41
C ALA A 73 17.76 -12.30 -32.87
N ALA A 74 17.28 -12.92 -33.96
CA ALA A 74 15.88 -12.80 -34.36
C ALA A 74 14.98 -13.33 -33.23
N VAL A 75 13.88 -12.62 -32.97
CA VAL A 75 12.88 -12.99 -31.97
C VAL A 75 12.22 -14.30 -32.40
N THR A 76 12.20 -15.30 -31.51
CA THR A 76 11.47 -16.55 -31.78
C THR A 76 9.96 -16.36 -31.63
N ASP A 77 9.15 -17.25 -32.20
CA ASP A 77 7.69 -17.19 -32.04
C ASP A 77 7.25 -17.21 -30.56
N GLU A 78 7.97 -17.95 -29.70
CA GLU A 78 7.72 -17.99 -28.26
C GLU A 78 8.03 -16.65 -27.58
N GLN A 79 9.15 -16.02 -27.95
CA GLN A 79 9.51 -14.69 -27.47
C GLN A 79 8.52 -13.63 -27.97
N GLY A 80 8.09 -13.71 -29.23
CA GLY A 80 7.09 -12.81 -29.83
C GLY A 80 5.77 -12.83 -29.06
N LYS A 81 5.21 -14.03 -28.80
CA LYS A 81 3.99 -14.19 -28.01
C LYS A 81 4.13 -13.65 -26.58
N ALA A 82 5.29 -13.86 -25.96
CA ALA A 82 5.54 -13.36 -24.62
C ALA A 82 5.64 -11.82 -24.58
N ILE A 83 6.26 -11.21 -25.59
CA ILE A 83 6.31 -9.74 -25.77
C ILE A 83 4.90 -9.20 -26.00
N GLU A 84 4.12 -9.80 -26.91
CA GLU A 84 2.73 -9.40 -27.19
C GLU A 84 1.86 -9.45 -25.93
N GLN A 85 1.94 -10.53 -25.16
CA GLN A 85 1.20 -10.65 -23.91
C GLN A 85 1.61 -9.58 -22.89
N LEU A 86 2.90 -9.25 -22.82
CA LEU A 86 3.40 -8.21 -21.92
C LEU A 86 2.91 -6.81 -22.34
N MET A 87 2.70 -6.58 -23.64
CA MET A 87 2.17 -5.33 -24.20
C MET A 87 0.65 -5.30 -24.32
N ASP A 88 -0.06 -6.33 -23.84
CA ASP A 88 -1.52 -6.37 -23.88
C ASP A 88 -2.12 -5.11 -23.27
N TYR A 89 -3.03 -4.46 -24.00
CA TYR A 89 -3.59 -3.18 -23.61
C TYR A 89 -4.27 -3.25 -22.23
N SER A 90 -5.03 -4.32 -21.97
CA SER A 90 -5.74 -4.49 -20.69
C SER A 90 -4.78 -4.68 -19.50
N LEU A 91 -3.58 -5.18 -19.76
CA LEU A 91 -2.52 -5.34 -18.77
C LEU A 91 -1.85 -4.00 -18.42
N GLN A 92 -1.70 -3.12 -19.41
CA GLN A 92 -1.11 -1.79 -19.23
C GLN A 92 -2.12 -0.80 -18.62
N GLU A 93 -3.36 -0.81 -19.13
CA GLU A 93 -4.45 0.05 -18.68
C GLU A 93 -4.72 -0.12 -17.19
N CYS A 94 -4.72 -1.36 -16.67
CA CYS A 94 -5.01 -1.58 -15.26
C CYS A 94 -3.96 -0.98 -14.31
N ALA A 95 -2.69 -0.86 -14.73
CA ALA A 95 -1.67 -0.19 -13.93
C ALA A 95 -1.77 1.34 -14.01
N PHE A 96 -2.14 1.88 -15.17
CA PHE A 96 -2.29 3.32 -15.36
C PHE A 96 -3.50 3.89 -14.60
N ASN A 97 -4.65 3.22 -14.70
CA ASN A 97 -5.88 3.66 -14.03
C ASN A 97 -5.79 3.53 -12.51
N ALA A 98 -5.03 2.56 -12.00
CA ALA A 98 -4.84 2.32 -10.57
C ALA A 98 -4.39 3.59 -9.81
N GLU A 99 -3.44 4.34 -10.37
CA GLU A 99 -2.90 5.55 -9.74
C GLU A 99 -3.93 6.68 -9.69
N THR A 100 -4.64 6.89 -10.78
CA THR A 100 -5.67 7.94 -10.86
C THR A 100 -6.83 7.64 -9.91
N GLU A 101 -7.33 6.40 -9.91
CA GLU A 101 -8.42 5.96 -9.03
C GLU A 101 -8.06 6.14 -7.55
N VAL A 102 -6.86 5.69 -7.15
CA VAL A 102 -6.47 5.75 -5.74
C VAL A 102 -6.21 7.18 -5.27
N TRP A 103 -5.66 8.03 -6.14
CA TRP A 103 -5.49 9.45 -5.85
C TRP A 103 -6.84 10.12 -5.57
N GLN A 104 -7.87 9.82 -6.38
CA GLN A 104 -9.22 10.34 -6.16
C GLN A 104 -9.82 9.87 -4.83
N ILE A 105 -9.61 8.60 -4.46
CA ILE A 105 -10.05 8.07 -3.15
C ILE A 105 -9.41 8.87 -2.01
N VAL A 106 -8.09 9.06 -2.05
CA VAL A 106 -7.34 9.78 -1.02
C VAL A 106 -7.75 11.26 -0.92
N GLN A 107 -7.85 11.97 -2.04
CA GLN A 107 -8.24 13.37 -2.02
C GLN A 107 -9.67 13.55 -1.53
N SER A 108 -10.60 12.72 -2.01
CA SER A 108 -11.99 12.76 -1.57
C SER A 108 -12.11 12.48 -0.07
N ALA A 109 -11.37 11.50 0.45
CA ALA A 109 -11.29 11.20 1.87
C ALA A 109 -10.81 12.42 2.66
N ARG A 110 -9.69 13.00 2.26
CA ARG A 110 -9.07 14.15 2.93
C ARG A 110 -10.01 15.36 2.96
N GLU A 111 -10.61 15.71 1.84
CA GLU A 111 -11.53 16.85 1.73
C GLU A 111 -12.78 16.65 2.59
N GLN A 112 -13.43 15.49 2.49
CA GLN A 112 -14.69 15.24 3.18
C GLN A 112 -14.50 15.13 4.69
N VAL A 113 -13.48 14.41 5.15
CA VAL A 113 -13.18 14.28 6.57
C VAL A 113 -12.78 15.63 7.16
N SER A 114 -11.92 16.39 6.48
CA SER A 114 -11.51 17.72 6.94
C SER A 114 -12.68 18.69 7.03
N ALA A 115 -13.58 18.69 6.04
CA ALA A 115 -14.77 19.53 6.06
C ALA A 115 -15.71 19.16 7.22
N ALA A 116 -15.94 17.86 7.46
CA ALA A 116 -16.77 17.38 8.56
C ALA A 116 -16.18 17.73 9.93
N MET A 117 -14.87 17.58 10.11
CA MET A 117 -14.19 17.96 11.36
C MET A 117 -14.25 19.47 11.59
N THR A 118 -14.13 20.27 10.54
CA THR A 118 -14.23 21.74 10.62
C THR A 118 -15.62 22.18 11.06
N ASP A 119 -16.68 21.59 10.48
CA ASP A 119 -18.07 21.86 10.90
C ASP A 119 -18.30 21.44 12.36
N LEU A 120 -17.83 20.25 12.73
CA LEU A 120 -17.98 19.73 14.08
C LEU A 120 -17.25 20.63 15.10
N GLU A 121 -16.07 21.15 14.76
CA GLU A 121 -15.30 22.06 15.62
C GLU A 121 -16.02 23.40 15.81
N ALA A 122 -16.59 23.97 14.73
CA ALA A 122 -17.38 25.20 14.84
C ALA A 122 -18.59 25.01 15.77
N ARG A 123 -19.26 23.86 15.67
CA ARG A 123 -20.38 23.49 16.56
C ARG A 123 -19.91 23.30 18.00
N ARG A 124 -18.74 22.70 18.21
CA ARG A 124 -18.12 22.54 19.54
C ARG A 124 -17.89 23.88 20.20
N ILE A 125 -17.26 24.83 19.49
CA ILE A 125 -17.01 26.19 19.98
C ILE A 125 -18.33 26.85 20.40
N GLY A 126 -19.35 26.83 19.55
CA GLY A 126 -20.65 27.40 19.88
C GLY A 126 -21.32 26.74 21.10
N ALA A 127 -21.16 25.42 21.27
CA ALA A 127 -21.68 24.70 22.44
C ALA A 127 -20.89 25.02 23.74
N LEU A 128 -19.59 25.26 23.64
CA LEU A 128 -18.77 25.69 24.77
C LEU A 128 -19.10 27.13 25.17
N ASP A 129 -19.33 28.03 24.22
CA ASP A 129 -19.78 29.40 24.48
C ASP A 129 -21.13 29.44 25.20
N ALA A 130 -22.03 28.50 24.86
CA ALA A 130 -23.32 28.36 25.52
C ALA A 130 -23.23 27.92 27.00
N CYS A 131 -22.08 27.39 27.45
CA CYS A 131 -21.84 27.10 28.86
C CYS A 131 -21.64 28.36 29.72
N GLY A 132 -21.49 29.54 29.11
CA GLY A 132 -21.25 30.80 29.80
C GLY A 132 -19.79 30.98 30.21
N SER A 133 -19.54 31.88 31.17
CA SER A 133 -18.19 32.14 31.67
C SER A 133 -17.78 31.15 32.76
N GLU A 134 -16.47 31.03 33.03
CA GLU A 134 -15.93 30.20 34.12
C GLU A 134 -16.51 30.53 35.51
N MET A 135 -17.03 31.74 35.68
CA MET A 135 -17.69 32.21 36.91
C MET A 135 -19.17 31.82 36.99
N SER A 136 -19.75 31.26 35.91
CA SER A 136 -21.17 30.92 35.84
C SER A 136 -21.47 29.65 36.65
N PRO A 137 -22.57 29.63 37.45
CA PRO A 137 -22.99 28.42 38.13
C PRO A 137 -23.19 27.27 37.14
N GLY A 138 -22.52 26.14 37.37
CA GLY A 138 -22.61 24.96 36.51
C GLY A 138 -21.67 24.93 35.31
N TYR A 139 -20.86 25.98 35.08
CA TYR A 139 -19.89 26.02 33.98
C TYR A 139 -18.97 24.78 33.94
N PRO A 140 -18.32 24.33 35.05
CA PRO A 140 -17.39 23.20 34.98
C PRO A 140 -18.07 21.91 34.50
N ALA A 141 -19.31 21.67 34.92
CA ALA A 141 -20.08 20.50 34.53
C ALA A 141 -20.52 20.58 33.06
N CYS A 142 -20.97 21.76 32.60
CA CYS A 142 -21.33 21.99 31.20
C CYS A 142 -20.11 21.82 30.29
N TYR A 143 -19.01 22.51 30.59
CA TYR A 143 -17.78 22.50 29.81
C TYR A 143 -17.22 21.08 29.67
N SER A 144 -17.11 20.35 30.78
CA SER A 144 -16.62 18.96 30.76
C SER A 144 -17.52 18.03 29.94
N ARG A 145 -18.85 18.13 30.11
CA ARG A 145 -19.80 17.32 29.34
C ARG A 145 -19.71 17.61 27.84
N THR A 146 -19.72 18.90 27.46
CA THR A 146 -19.63 19.31 26.05
C THR A 146 -18.35 18.78 25.40
N ARG A 147 -17.20 18.82 26.10
CA ARG A 147 -15.96 18.25 25.56
C ARG A 147 -16.06 16.75 25.30
N ILE A 148 -16.61 15.99 26.25
CA ILE A 148 -16.79 14.53 26.12
C ILE A 148 -17.75 14.21 24.97
N GLU A 149 -18.86 14.94 24.85
CA GLU A 149 -19.84 14.75 23.78
C GLU A 149 -19.22 14.98 22.41
N TYR A 150 -18.47 16.07 22.21
CA TYR A 150 -17.86 16.37 20.92
C TYR A 150 -16.67 15.46 20.59
N GLN A 151 -15.93 14.98 21.60
CA GLN A 151 -14.94 13.93 21.41
C GLN A 151 -15.59 12.63 20.89
N ALA A 152 -16.73 12.24 21.45
CA ALA A 152 -17.49 11.08 20.95
C ALA A 152 -18.00 11.31 19.52
N MET A 153 -18.54 12.51 19.23
CA MET A 153 -18.99 12.84 17.86
C MET A 153 -17.85 12.83 16.84
N ALA A 154 -16.64 13.25 17.22
CA ALA A 154 -15.48 13.21 16.32
C ALA A 154 -15.12 11.78 15.97
N ARG A 155 -15.10 10.88 16.96
CA ARG A 155 -14.87 9.45 16.78
C ARG A 155 -15.94 8.78 15.91
N ASP A 156 -17.21 9.06 16.18
CA ASP A 156 -18.33 8.55 15.38
C ASP A 156 -18.23 9.02 13.92
N THR A 157 -17.88 10.30 13.72
CA THR A 157 -17.69 10.87 12.38
C THR A 157 -16.50 10.24 11.67
N ALA A 158 -15.38 10.05 12.36
CA ALA A 158 -14.19 9.38 11.81
C ALA A 158 -14.50 7.93 11.41
N ASN A 159 -15.22 7.17 12.24
CA ASN A 159 -15.66 5.81 11.93
C ASN A 159 -16.64 5.76 10.75
N HIS A 160 -17.57 6.72 10.65
CA HIS A 160 -18.46 6.82 9.50
C HIS A 160 -17.67 6.98 8.18
N TYR A 161 -16.65 7.84 8.16
CA TYR A 161 -15.81 8.00 6.98
C TYR A 161 -14.90 6.82 6.74
N LEU A 162 -14.38 6.17 7.80
CA LEU A 162 -13.62 4.93 7.68
C LEU A 162 -14.40 3.85 6.95
N ASP A 163 -15.70 3.68 7.23
CA ASP A 163 -16.55 2.72 6.51
C ASP A 163 -16.69 3.07 5.02
N LEU A 164 -16.95 4.34 4.71
CA LEU A 164 -17.12 4.82 3.34
C LEU A 164 -15.83 4.68 2.51
N ILE A 165 -14.71 5.15 3.07
CA ILE A 165 -13.38 5.06 2.48
C ILE A 165 -12.96 3.59 2.37
N GLY A 166 -13.25 2.80 3.41
CA GLY A 166 -12.96 1.37 3.50
C GLY A 166 -13.58 0.59 2.35
N GLY A 167 -14.85 0.84 2.02
CA GLY A 167 -15.51 0.22 0.88
C GLY A 167 -14.83 0.55 -0.46
N ALA A 168 -14.64 1.84 -0.75
CA ALA A 168 -14.01 2.28 -2.00
C ALA A 168 -12.57 1.76 -2.15
N TYR A 169 -11.81 1.77 -1.06
CA TYR A 169 -10.44 1.29 -1.03
C TYR A 169 -10.34 -0.24 -1.15
N ALA A 170 -11.23 -1.00 -0.50
CA ALA A 170 -11.28 -2.45 -0.63
C ALA A 170 -11.57 -2.89 -2.07
N ASP A 171 -12.53 -2.23 -2.72
CA ASP A 171 -12.87 -2.48 -4.11
C ASP A 171 -11.68 -2.21 -5.05
N TRP A 172 -11.01 -1.06 -4.87
CA TRP A 172 -9.77 -0.77 -5.60
C TRP A 172 -8.71 -1.83 -5.34
N ARG A 173 -8.50 -2.20 -4.07
CA ARG A 173 -7.48 -3.16 -3.66
C ARG A 173 -7.68 -4.53 -4.31
N GLU A 174 -8.91 -5.03 -4.36
CA GLU A 174 -9.22 -6.33 -4.97
C GLU A 174 -8.95 -6.31 -6.48
N ARG A 175 -9.44 -5.28 -7.19
CA ARG A 175 -9.23 -5.14 -8.64
C ARG A 175 -7.76 -5.06 -9.00
N ILE A 176 -6.98 -4.28 -8.25
CA ILE A 176 -5.55 -4.12 -8.53
C ILE A 176 -4.77 -5.39 -8.16
N ASN A 177 -5.17 -6.14 -7.13
CA ASN A 177 -4.57 -7.46 -6.85
C ASN A 177 -4.75 -8.42 -8.03
N ALA A 178 -5.93 -8.47 -8.64
CA ALA A 178 -6.18 -9.29 -9.82
C ALA A 178 -5.36 -8.83 -11.04
N CYS A 179 -5.21 -7.52 -11.23
CA CYS A 179 -4.30 -6.94 -12.24
C CYS A 179 -2.85 -7.38 -11.98
N LEU A 180 -2.38 -7.27 -10.74
CA LEU A 180 -1.03 -7.62 -10.32
C LEU A 180 -0.71 -9.09 -10.61
N GLY A 181 -1.62 -10.01 -10.27
CA GLY A 181 -1.45 -11.43 -10.57
C GLY A 181 -1.35 -11.73 -12.07
N ARG A 182 -2.12 -11.03 -12.92
CA ARG A 182 -2.00 -11.14 -14.39
C ARG A 182 -0.65 -10.63 -14.89
N ARG A 183 -0.14 -9.52 -14.31
CA ARG A 183 1.15 -8.93 -14.65
C ARG A 183 2.31 -9.85 -14.26
N GLU A 184 2.27 -10.43 -13.07
CA GLU A 184 3.25 -11.43 -12.65
C GLU A 184 3.26 -12.66 -13.55
N ALA A 185 2.08 -13.18 -13.92
CA ALA A 185 1.98 -14.30 -14.83
C ALA A 185 2.55 -13.99 -16.23
N ALA A 186 2.34 -12.77 -16.73
CA ALA A 186 2.92 -12.31 -17.99
C ALA A 186 4.45 -12.19 -17.89
N LEU A 187 4.97 -11.59 -16.81
CA LEU A 187 6.41 -11.48 -16.55
C LEU A 187 7.08 -12.85 -16.41
N ALA A 188 6.47 -13.79 -15.72
CA ALA A 188 7.01 -15.15 -15.58
C ALA A 188 7.11 -15.87 -16.93
N ARG A 189 6.11 -15.69 -17.82
CA ARG A 189 6.16 -16.22 -19.20
C ARG A 189 7.24 -15.54 -20.03
N PHE A 190 7.37 -14.22 -19.89
CA PHE A 190 8.41 -13.42 -20.53
C PHE A 190 9.82 -13.87 -20.13
N ASP A 191 10.06 -14.06 -18.83
CA ASP A 191 11.33 -14.54 -18.29
C ASP A 191 11.63 -15.97 -18.77
N LYS A 192 10.61 -16.86 -18.79
CA LYS A 192 10.75 -18.24 -19.30
C LYS A 192 11.07 -18.30 -20.79
N ALA A 193 10.51 -17.39 -21.59
CA ALA A 193 10.80 -17.29 -23.02
C ALA A 193 12.23 -16.79 -23.30
N GLY A 194 12.96 -16.34 -22.27
CA GLY A 194 14.34 -15.89 -22.41
C GLY A 194 14.45 -14.69 -23.35
N VAL A 195 13.50 -13.76 -23.28
CA VAL A 195 13.51 -12.55 -24.10
C VAL A 195 14.72 -11.69 -23.69
N ILE A 196 15.55 -11.33 -24.66
CA ILE A 196 16.79 -10.56 -24.48
C ILE A 196 16.83 -9.33 -25.40
N GLY A 197 17.90 -8.55 -25.31
CA GLY A 197 18.14 -7.41 -26.19
C GLY A 197 17.13 -6.26 -25.98
N PRO A 198 16.72 -5.54 -27.02
CA PRO A 198 15.90 -4.32 -26.87
C PRO A 198 14.53 -4.60 -26.22
N PHE A 199 13.97 -5.80 -26.40
CA PHE A 199 12.68 -6.17 -25.83
C PHE A 199 12.73 -6.47 -24.32
N ALA A 200 13.91 -6.81 -23.77
CA ALA A 200 14.08 -7.00 -22.33
C ALA A 200 13.84 -5.70 -21.53
N ALA A 201 14.02 -4.53 -22.14
CA ALA A 201 13.66 -3.25 -21.53
C ALA A 201 12.15 -3.13 -21.27
N GLN A 202 11.31 -3.76 -22.09
CA GLN A 202 9.86 -3.79 -21.86
C GLN A 202 9.52 -4.60 -20.60
N GLY A 203 10.15 -5.77 -20.44
CA GLY A 203 10.05 -6.60 -19.23
C GLY A 203 10.47 -5.84 -17.98
N LEU A 204 11.58 -5.10 -18.06
CA LEU A 204 12.06 -4.23 -16.98
C LEU A 204 11.02 -3.16 -16.61
N ASN A 205 10.47 -2.46 -17.60
CA ASN A 205 9.46 -1.43 -17.36
C ASN A 205 8.21 -2.00 -16.67
N VAL A 206 7.66 -3.11 -17.17
CA VAL A 206 6.48 -3.74 -16.58
C VAL A 206 6.75 -4.22 -15.16
N ARG A 207 7.94 -4.77 -14.89
CA ARG A 207 8.38 -5.17 -13.55
C ARG A 207 8.46 -3.98 -12.59
N THR A 208 9.08 -2.87 -13.01
CA THR A 208 9.15 -1.63 -12.20
C THR A 208 7.76 -1.11 -11.86
N GLN A 209 6.88 -0.98 -12.86
CA GLN A 209 5.50 -0.53 -12.65
C GLN A 209 4.72 -1.46 -11.71
N THR A 210 4.94 -2.78 -11.81
CA THR A 210 4.31 -3.78 -10.93
C THR A 210 4.72 -3.55 -9.47
N TRP A 211 6.01 -3.26 -9.22
CA TRP A 211 6.48 -2.91 -7.88
C TRP A 211 6.00 -1.55 -7.40
N MET A 212 5.90 -0.55 -8.29
CA MET A 212 5.35 0.77 -7.96
C MET A 212 3.90 0.66 -7.47
N LEU A 213 3.08 -0.22 -8.06
CA LEU A 213 1.71 -0.46 -7.59
C LEU A 213 1.67 -0.96 -6.14
N VAL A 214 2.59 -1.86 -5.76
CA VAL A 214 2.66 -2.35 -4.37
C VAL A 214 3.07 -1.25 -3.41
N GLY A 215 4.05 -0.41 -3.81
CA GLY A 215 4.45 0.76 -3.02
C GLY A 215 3.30 1.77 -2.85
N LEU A 216 2.58 2.04 -3.94
CA LEU A 216 1.40 2.90 -3.92
C LEU A 216 0.32 2.36 -2.98
N HIS A 217 0.03 1.04 -3.02
CA HIS A 217 -0.89 0.42 -2.07
C HIS A 217 -0.48 0.67 -0.61
N ALA A 218 0.80 0.46 -0.27
CA ALA A 218 1.30 0.65 1.09
C ALA A 218 1.18 2.12 1.53
N GLN A 219 1.56 3.06 0.66
CA GLN A 219 1.45 4.49 0.93
C GLN A 219 -0.01 4.93 1.12
N THR A 220 -0.90 4.50 0.22
CA THR A 220 -2.34 4.82 0.34
C THR A 220 -2.93 4.26 1.63
N SER A 221 -2.61 3.00 1.98
CA SER A 221 -3.14 2.40 3.21
C SER A 221 -2.78 3.23 4.43
N ARG A 222 -1.53 3.71 4.47
CA ARG A 222 -1.05 4.58 5.54
C ARG A 222 -1.76 5.93 5.54
N GLU A 223 -1.85 6.58 4.38
CA GLU A 223 -2.43 7.91 4.28
C GLU A 223 -3.92 7.91 4.67
N LEU A 224 -4.69 6.94 4.19
CA LEU A 224 -6.09 6.78 4.57
C LEU A 224 -6.24 6.46 6.07
N CYS A 225 -5.36 5.64 6.64
CA CYS A 225 -5.33 5.38 8.08
C CYS A 225 -5.08 6.67 8.87
N ASN A 226 -4.08 7.47 8.49
CA ASN A 226 -3.77 8.73 9.17
C ASN A 226 -4.94 9.72 9.11
N ILE A 227 -5.62 9.82 7.95
CA ILE A 227 -6.78 10.71 7.79
C ILE A 227 -7.87 10.39 8.83
N VAL A 228 -8.18 9.12 9.04
CA VAL A 228 -9.23 8.72 10.01
C VAL A 228 -8.75 8.79 11.45
N ASP A 229 -7.48 8.46 11.72
CA ASP A 229 -6.88 8.55 13.05
C ASP A 229 -6.81 9.99 13.54
N GLU A 230 -6.33 10.91 12.69
CA GLU A 230 -6.29 12.35 12.99
C GLU A 230 -7.69 12.90 13.26
N ALA A 231 -8.71 12.45 12.52
CA ALA A 231 -10.09 12.85 12.73
C ALA A 231 -10.67 12.33 14.05
N ALA A 232 -10.39 11.08 14.41
CA ALA A 232 -10.86 10.48 15.66
C ALA A 232 -10.29 11.18 16.91
N HIS A 233 -9.10 11.77 16.78
CA HIS A 233 -8.39 12.47 17.85
C HIS A 233 -8.43 14.00 17.73
N ALA A 234 -9.16 14.55 16.74
CA ALA A 234 -9.21 15.99 16.48
C ALA A 234 -9.72 16.83 17.68
N MET A 235 -10.47 16.21 18.59
CA MET A 235 -11.08 16.86 19.75
C MET A 235 -10.66 16.24 21.09
N ASP A 236 -9.60 15.44 21.08
CA ASP A 236 -9.04 14.88 22.29
C ASP A 236 -8.51 16.01 23.21
N ILE A 237 -8.52 15.72 24.50
CA ILE A 237 -8.14 16.66 25.55
C ILE A 237 -6.67 16.42 25.87
N ASP A 238 -5.81 17.39 25.54
CA ASP A 238 -4.45 17.49 26.09
C ASP A 238 -4.46 17.71 27.61
#